data_AF-A0A960MW15-F1
#
_entry.id   AF-A0A960MW15-F1
#
_cell.length_a   1.000
_cell.length_b   1.000
_cell.length_c   1.000
_cell.angle_alpha   90.00
_cell.angle_beta   90.00
_cell.angle_gamma   90.00
#
_symmetry.space_group_name_H-M   'P 1'
#
loop_
_entity.id
_entity.type
_entity.pdbx_description
1 polymer ?
#
loop_
_entity_poly.entity_id
_entity_poly.type
_entity_poly.pdbx_seq_one_letter_code
_entity_poly.pdbx_strand_id
1 'polypeptide(L)'
;MKTKLVTQIIVSLVVLFGLGGLCGYAMSARVHSGRPAWTRSQQWAERWIEHRMAQDFARIDATPEQQAVLRQSYERLLSDFNAIQAEASAKVTEAFKRHGTDMWKQLTPEQREILRQTNQERLQQRKAQQP
;
A
#
# COMPACT_ATOMS: atom_id res chain seq x y z
N MET A 1 -10.19 -30.76 -18.94
CA MET A 1 -10.27 -30.18 -17.57
C MET A 1 -8.96 -29.54 -17.10
N LYS A 2 -7.77 -30.12 -17.37
CA LYS A 2 -6.48 -29.59 -16.89
C LYS A 2 -6.12 -28.17 -17.40
N THR A 3 -6.44 -27.85 -18.66
CA THR A 3 -6.14 -26.54 -19.26
C THR A 3 -6.86 -25.38 -18.60
N LYS A 4 -8.15 -25.54 -18.22
CA LYS A 4 -8.91 -24.48 -17.52
C LYS A 4 -8.32 -24.13 -16.15
N LEU A 5 -7.82 -25.14 -15.43
CA LEU A 5 -7.23 -24.99 -14.10
C LEU A 5 -5.85 -24.30 -14.18
N VAL A 6 -5.05 -24.65 -15.19
CA VAL A 6 -3.77 -23.97 -15.48
C VAL A 6 -4.00 -22.50 -15.86
N THR A 7 -5.01 -22.20 -16.69
CA THR A 7 -5.35 -20.81 -17.05
C THR A 7 -5.79 -19.99 -15.84
N GLN A 8 -6.58 -20.56 -14.92
CA GLN A 8 -6.93 -19.89 -13.66
C GLN A 8 -5.71 -19.59 -12.79
N ILE A 9 -4.77 -20.53 -12.66
CA ILE A 9 -3.54 -20.32 -11.88
C ILE A 9 -2.70 -19.19 -12.49
N ILE A 10 -2.53 -19.16 -13.81
CA ILE A 10 -1.76 -18.12 -14.50
C ILE A 10 -2.41 -16.74 -14.31
N VAL A 11 -3.72 -16.63 -14.50
CA VAL A 11 -4.44 -15.36 -14.27
C VAL A 11 -4.32 -14.91 -12.82
N SER A 12 -4.46 -15.83 -11.86
CA SER A 12 -4.30 -15.52 -10.43
C SER A 12 -2.90 -15.02 -10.11
N LEU A 13 -1.87 -15.64 -10.69
CA LEU A 13 -0.48 -15.23 -10.53
C LEU A 13 -0.21 -13.86 -11.15
N VAL A 14 -0.74 -13.57 -12.34
CA VAL A 14 -0.60 -12.25 -12.97
C VAL A 14 -1.29 -11.16 -12.15
N VAL A 15 -2.46 -11.46 -11.58
CA VAL A 15 -3.16 -10.53 -10.68
C VAL A 15 -2.36 -10.32 -9.39
N LEU A 16 -1.84 -11.39 -8.78
CA LEU A 16 -1.00 -11.30 -7.57
C LEU A 16 0.31 -10.54 -7.80
N PHE A 17 1.00 -10.81 -8.92
CA PHE A 17 2.22 -10.10 -9.30
C PHE A 17 1.94 -8.66 -9.71
N GLY A 18 0.82 -8.40 -10.39
CA GLY A 18 0.39 -7.05 -10.74
C GLY A 18 0.07 -6.23 -9.50
N LEU A 19 -0.66 -6.80 -8.54
CA LEU A 19 -0.93 -6.20 -7.24
C LEU A 19 0.36 -5.98 -6.44
N GLY A 20 1.25 -6.98 -6.39
CA GLY A 20 2.55 -6.87 -5.72
C GLY A 20 3.44 -5.79 -6.34
N GLY A 21 3.47 -5.70 -7.68
CA GLY A 21 4.23 -4.70 -8.44
C GLY A 21 3.67 -3.29 -8.26
N LEU A 22 2.35 -3.12 -8.31
CA LEU A 22 1.68 -1.84 -8.00
C LEU A 22 1.91 -1.41 -6.55
N CYS A 23 1.86 -2.35 -5.61
CA CYS A 23 2.13 -2.08 -4.20
C CYS A 23 3.60 -1.66 -3.98
N GLY A 24 4.54 -2.38 -4.60
CA GLY A 24 5.97 -2.06 -4.57
C GLY A 24 6.30 -0.72 -5.24
N TYR A 25 5.72 -0.44 -6.41
CA TYR A 25 5.90 0.83 -7.12
C TYR A 25 5.35 2.00 -6.31
N ALA A 26 4.12 1.88 -5.78
CA ALA A 26 3.50 2.91 -4.95
C ALA A 26 4.26 3.18 -3.65
N MET A 27 4.83 2.15 -3.02
CA MET A 27 5.73 2.31 -1.87
C MET A 27 7.04 3.00 -2.26
N SER A 28 7.63 2.61 -3.40
CA SER A 28 8.92 3.15 -3.84
C SER A 28 8.88 4.63 -4.24
N ALA A 29 7.76 5.09 -4.80
CA ALA A 29 7.54 6.49 -5.17
C ALA A 29 7.33 7.41 -3.95
N ARG A 30 6.93 6.86 -2.79
CA ARG A 30 6.58 7.64 -1.58
C ARG A 30 7.75 7.92 -0.65
N VAL A 31 8.76 7.04 -0.61
CA VAL A 31 9.98 7.19 0.22
C VAL A 31 10.79 8.44 -0.14
N HIS A 32 10.66 8.99 -1.35
CA HIS A 32 11.49 10.12 -1.83
C HIS A 32 10.88 11.51 -1.68
N SER A 33 9.62 11.62 -1.24
CA SER A 33 8.90 12.91 -1.23
C SER A 33 8.91 13.64 0.11
N GLY A 34 9.51 13.06 1.17
CA GLY A 34 9.45 13.62 2.53
C GLY A 34 8.03 13.72 3.12
N ARG A 35 7.00 13.35 2.35
CA ARG A 35 5.62 13.26 2.78
C ARG A 35 5.41 11.95 3.54
N PRO A 36 4.60 11.93 4.60
CA PRO A 36 4.29 10.69 5.30
C PRO A 36 3.74 9.67 4.29
N ALA A 37 4.23 8.43 4.35
CA ALA A 37 3.93 7.38 3.36
C ALA A 37 2.43 7.05 3.17
N TRP A 38 1.56 7.63 4.02
CA TRP A 38 0.16 7.27 4.18
C TRP A 38 -0.83 8.43 4.08
N THR A 39 -0.41 9.67 3.81
CA THR A 39 -1.39 10.78 3.70
C THR A 39 -2.38 10.61 2.56
N ARG A 40 -2.01 9.90 1.48
CA ARG A 40 -2.92 9.63 0.35
C ARG A 40 -3.90 8.48 0.61
N SER A 41 -3.71 7.71 1.69
CA SER A 41 -4.49 6.51 1.98
C SER A 41 -5.77 6.80 2.75
N GLN A 42 -5.78 7.79 3.64
CA GLN A 42 -6.98 8.19 4.38
C GLN A 42 -8.06 8.69 3.41
N GLN A 43 -7.71 9.63 2.52
CA GLN A 43 -8.65 10.12 1.49
C GLN A 43 -9.10 9.02 0.51
N TRP A 44 -8.30 7.97 0.32
CA TRP A 44 -8.73 6.82 -0.48
C TRP A 44 -9.70 5.94 0.31
N ALA A 45 -9.41 5.66 1.57
CA ALA A 45 -10.24 4.83 2.45
C ALA A 45 -11.59 5.50 2.74
N GLU A 46 -11.59 6.81 2.97
CA GLU A 46 -12.79 7.64 3.08
C GLU A 46 -13.67 7.51 1.84
N ARG A 47 -13.12 7.77 0.65
CA ARG A 47 -13.88 7.66 -0.62
C ARG A 47 -14.37 6.23 -0.88
N TRP A 48 -13.58 5.22 -0.51
CA TRP A 48 -13.96 3.82 -0.65
C TRP A 48 -15.10 3.45 0.29
N ILE A 49 -15.05 3.88 1.56
CA ILE A 49 -16.13 3.66 2.54
C ILE A 49 -17.38 4.43 2.15
N GLU A 50 -17.25 5.68 1.72
CA GLU A 50 -18.39 6.49 1.27
C GLU A 50 -19.10 5.84 0.08
N HIS A 51 -18.33 5.38 -0.92
CA HIS A 51 -18.87 4.68 -2.08
C HIS A 51 -19.55 3.35 -1.69
N ARG A 52 -18.94 2.58 -0.78
CA ARG A 52 -19.51 1.32 -0.29
C ARG A 52 -20.79 1.54 0.51
N MET A 53 -20.78 2.51 1.43
CA MET A 53 -21.94 2.90 2.23
C MET A 53 -23.11 3.31 1.33
N ALA A 54 -22.86 4.13 0.31
CA ALA A 54 -23.88 4.54 -0.65
C ALA A 54 -24.47 3.35 -1.42
N GLN A 55 -23.63 2.40 -1.86
CA GLN A 55 -24.11 1.17 -2.51
C GLN A 55 -24.96 0.30 -1.57
N ASP A 56 -24.53 0.14 -0.32
CA ASP A 56 -25.21 -0.71 0.64
C ASP A 56 -26.57 -0.11 1.04
N PHE A 57 -26.64 1.20 1.26
CA PHE A 57 -27.90 1.90 1.54
C PHE A 57 -28.87 1.83 0.38
N ALA A 58 -28.39 1.98 -0.86
CA ALA A 58 -29.22 1.85 -2.05
C ALA A 58 -29.75 0.43 -2.27
N ARG A 59 -28.99 -0.60 -1.86
CA ARG A 59 -29.40 -2.01 -2.04
C ARG A 59 -30.50 -2.45 -1.08
N ILE A 60 -30.57 -1.83 0.10
CA ILE A 60 -31.52 -2.19 1.15
C ILE A 60 -32.65 -1.17 1.29
N ASP A 61 -32.72 -0.19 0.38
CA ASP A 61 -33.64 0.95 0.44
C ASP A 61 -33.68 1.59 1.84
N ALA A 62 -32.50 1.84 2.41
CA ALA A 62 -32.37 2.32 3.79
C ALA A 62 -33.06 3.68 3.97
N THR A 63 -33.98 3.77 4.94
CA THR A 63 -34.60 5.04 5.35
C THR A 63 -33.56 6.01 5.92
N PRO A 64 -33.80 7.33 5.87
CA PRO A 64 -32.87 8.33 6.44
C PRO A 64 -32.49 8.05 7.89
N GLU A 65 -33.43 7.56 8.70
CA GLU A 65 -33.22 7.19 10.09
C GLU A 65 -32.28 5.98 10.22
N GLN A 66 -32.49 4.93 9.39
CA GLN A 66 -31.60 3.77 9.34
C GLN A 66 -30.20 4.14 8.85
N GLN A 67 -30.10 5.02 7.86
CA GLN A 67 -28.81 5.51 7.35
C GLN A 67 -28.02 6.24 8.44
N ALA A 68 -28.70 7.07 9.25
CA ALA A 68 -28.05 7.79 10.35
C ALA A 68 -27.48 6.83 11.40
N VAL A 69 -28.21 5.77 11.74
CA VAL A 69 -27.74 4.73 12.68
C VAL A 69 -26.59 3.92 12.09
N LEU A 70 -26.71 3.47 10.84
CA LEU A 70 -25.71 2.63 10.18
C LEU A 70 -24.42 3.39 9.85
N ARG A 71 -24.49 4.70 9.60
CA ARG A 71 -23.31 5.55 9.34
C ARG A 71 -22.27 5.45 10.45
N GLN A 72 -22.70 5.37 11.72
CA GLN A 72 -21.78 5.19 12.85
C GLN A 72 -20.97 3.89 12.75
N SER A 73 -21.54 2.83 12.17
CA SER A 73 -20.82 1.57 11.95
C SER A 73 -19.73 1.72 10.88
N TYR A 74 -19.99 2.47 9.81
CA TYR A 74 -19.01 2.74 8.76
C TYR A 74 -17.91 3.68 9.25
N GLU A 75 -18.23 4.68 10.07
CA GLU A 75 -17.24 5.56 10.71
C GLU A 75 -16.29 4.77 11.61
N ARG A 76 -16.83 3.83 12.40
CA ARG A 76 -16.00 2.92 13.21
C ARG A 76 -15.10 2.05 12.34
N LEU A 77 -15.64 1.47 11.26
CA LEU A 77 -14.87 0.68 10.30
C LEU A 77 -13.72 1.50 9.67
N LEU A 78 -13.97 2.77 9.32
CA LEU A 78 -12.93 3.67 8.80
C LEU A 78 -11.82 3.91 9.83
N SER A 79 -12.22 4.15 11.09
CA SER A 79 -11.29 4.35 12.19
C SER A 79 -10.39 3.12 12.40
N ASP A 80 -11.00 1.93 12.47
CA ASP A 80 -10.28 0.67 12.65
C ASP A 80 -9.32 0.40 11.49
N PHE A 81 -9.77 0.62 10.25
CA PHE A 81 -8.94 0.48 9.07
C PHE A 81 -7.70 1.40 9.12
N ASN A 82 -7.90 2.67 9.46
CA ASN A 82 -6.82 3.65 9.60
C ASN A 82 -5.83 3.26 10.71
N ALA A 83 -6.33 2.75 11.84
CA ALA A 83 -5.50 2.29 12.94
C ALA A 83 -4.61 1.10 12.54
N ILE A 84 -5.20 0.07 11.92
CA ILE A 84 -4.49 -1.11 11.41
C ILE A 84 -3.41 -0.70 10.40
N GLN A 85 -3.77 0.20 9.50
CA GLN A 85 -2.86 0.70 8.48
C GLN A 85 -1.67 1.44 9.08
N ALA A 86 -1.91 2.33 10.05
CA ALA A 86 -0.87 3.05 10.76
C ALA A 86 0.08 2.07 11.47
N GLU A 87 -0.47 1.10 12.21
CA GLU A 87 0.32 0.09 12.92
C GLU A 87 1.14 -0.78 11.95
N ALA A 88 0.52 -1.30 10.90
CA ALA A 88 1.18 -2.13 9.89
C ALA A 88 2.32 -1.36 9.21
N SER A 89 2.09 -0.08 8.90
CA SER A 89 3.11 0.76 8.28
C SER A 89 4.34 0.95 9.16
N ALA A 90 4.13 1.14 10.46
CA ALA A 90 5.21 1.29 11.42
C ALA A 90 6.02 0.00 11.51
N LYS A 91 5.34 -1.15 11.63
CA LYS A 91 5.99 -2.47 11.68
C LYS A 91 6.79 -2.79 10.43
N VAL A 92 6.24 -2.52 9.25
CA VAL A 92 6.94 -2.74 7.97
C VAL A 92 8.15 -1.83 7.86
N THR A 93 8.02 -0.54 8.20
CA THR A 93 9.14 0.41 8.18
C THR A 93 10.27 -0.04 9.10
N GLU A 94 9.92 -0.50 10.29
CA GLU A 94 10.88 -1.01 11.26
C GLU A 94 11.59 -2.27 10.77
N ALA A 95 10.86 -3.21 10.15
CA ALA A 95 11.44 -4.41 9.56
C ALA A 95 12.45 -4.09 8.44
N PHE A 96 12.12 -3.14 7.56
CA PHE A 96 13.04 -2.69 6.51
C PHE A 96 14.30 -2.01 7.08
N LYS A 97 14.16 -1.16 8.10
CA LYS A 97 15.30 -0.51 8.77
C LYS A 97 16.23 -1.53 9.40
N ARG A 98 15.67 -2.50 10.12
CA ARG A 98 16.42 -3.59 10.74
C ARG A 98 17.18 -4.39 9.71
N HIS A 99 16.47 -4.87 8.68
CA HIS A 99 17.08 -5.62 7.58
C HIS A 99 18.21 -4.84 6.90
N GLY A 100 18.00 -3.56 6.59
CA GLY A 100 19.01 -2.70 5.98
C GLY A 100 20.25 -2.53 6.86
N THR A 101 20.05 -2.38 8.17
CA THR A 101 21.14 -2.25 9.15
C THR A 101 21.92 -3.56 9.29
N ASP A 102 21.23 -4.69 9.37
CA ASP A 102 21.85 -6.00 9.49
C ASP A 102 22.64 -6.37 8.24
N MET A 103 22.10 -6.07 7.05
CA MET A 103 22.82 -6.20 5.79
C MET A 103 24.06 -5.30 5.78
N TRP A 104 23.93 -4.02 6.14
CA TRP A 104 25.04 -3.06 6.13
C TRP A 104 26.23 -3.50 6.99
N LYS A 105 25.97 -4.10 8.15
CA LYS A 105 27.00 -4.64 9.05
C LYS A 105 27.82 -5.76 8.41
N GLN A 106 27.22 -6.54 7.51
CA GLN A 106 27.86 -7.68 6.86
C GLN A 106 28.67 -7.31 5.60
N LEU A 107 28.50 -6.09 5.08
CA LEU A 107 29.20 -5.64 3.87
C LEU A 107 30.62 -5.14 4.18
N THR A 108 31.54 -5.41 3.24
CA THR A 108 32.88 -4.78 3.24
C THR A 108 32.78 -3.29 2.91
N PRO A 109 33.82 -2.48 3.20
CA PRO A 109 33.85 -1.07 2.82
C PRO A 109 33.61 -0.83 1.33
N GLU A 110 34.19 -1.66 0.45
CA GLU A 110 34.04 -1.54 -1.00
C GLU A 110 32.61 -1.85 -1.44
N GLN A 111 32.00 -2.89 -0.87
CA GLN A 111 30.60 -3.25 -1.14
C GLN A 111 29.61 -2.18 -0.67
N ARG A 112 29.89 -1.52 0.46
CA ARG A 112 29.09 -0.40 0.97
C ARG A 112 29.11 0.78 0.00
N GLU A 113 30.26 1.06 -0.62
CA GLU A 113 30.39 2.15 -1.57
C GLU A 113 29.63 1.85 -2.87
N ILE A 114 29.71 0.62 -3.39
CA ILE A 114 28.90 0.17 -4.54
C ILE A 114 27.41 0.37 -4.23
N LEU A 115 26.95 -0.06 -3.05
CA LEU A 115 25.55 0.06 -2.66
C LEU A 115 25.10 1.53 -2.55
N ARG A 116 26.01 2.41 -2.09
CA ARG A 116 25.78 3.86 -2.02
C ARG A 116 25.63 4.47 -3.41
N GLN A 117 26.52 4.13 -4.35
CA GLN A 117 26.48 4.57 -5.74
C GLN A 117 25.19 4.10 -6.42
N THR A 118 24.84 2.81 -6.30
CA THR A 118 23.60 2.26 -6.83
C THR A 118 22.36 3.00 -6.29
N ASN A 119 22.34 3.35 -5.01
CA ASN A 119 21.24 4.12 -4.44
C ASN A 119 21.19 5.55 -4.98
N GLN A 120 22.33 6.20 -5.19
CA GLN A 120 22.41 7.53 -5.82
C GLN A 120 21.94 7.51 -7.28
N GLU A 121 22.32 6.49 -8.06
CA GLU A 121 21.85 6.31 -9.44
C GLU A 121 20.33 6.14 -9.49
N ARG A 122 19.78 5.27 -8.63
CA ARG A 122 18.33 5.08 -8.52
C ARG A 122 17.61 6.39 -8.16
N LEU A 123 18.19 7.19 -7.25
CA LEU A 123 17.67 8.51 -6.87
C LEU A 123 17.67 9.47 -8.07
N GLN A 124 18.75 9.51 -8.85
CA GLN A 124 18.88 10.37 -10.03
C GLN A 124 17.91 9.96 -11.15
N GLN A 125 17.79 8.66 -11.44
CA GLN A 125 16.84 8.13 -12.41
C GLN A 125 15.40 8.51 -12.05
N ARG A 126 15.04 8.45 -10.76
CA ARG A 126 13.72 8.85 -10.28
C ARG A 126 13.46 10.36 -10.45
N LYS A 127 14.47 11.21 -10.23
CA LYS A 127 14.35 12.65 -10.47
C LYS A 127 14.20 12.97 -11.97
N ALA A 128 14.91 12.24 -12.82
CA ALA A 128 14.84 12.44 -14.28
C ALA A 128 13.50 11.97 -14.89
N GLN A 129 12.80 11.05 -14.23
CA GLN A 129 11.48 10.53 -14.66
C GLN A 129 10.29 11.31 -14.06
N GLN A 130 10.52 12.32 -13.22
CA GLN A 130 9.47 13.21 -12.74
C GLN A 130 9.24 14.31 -13.79
N PRO A 131 8.04 14.39 -14.41
CA PRO A 131 7.69 15.47 -15.34
C PRO A 131 7.55 16.83 -14.63
#